data_AF-X1IIQ2-F1
#
_entry.id   AF-X1IIQ2-F1
#
_cell.length_a   1.000
_cell.length_b   1.000
_cell.length_c   1.000
_cell.angle_alpha   90.00
_cell.angle_beta   90.00
_cell.angle_gamma   90.00
#
_symmetry.space_group_name_H-M   'P 1'
#
loop_
_entity.id
_entity.type
_entity.pdbx_description
1 polymer ?
#
loop_
_entity_poly.entity_id
_entity_poly.type
_entity_poly.pdbx_seq_one_letter_code
_entity_poly.pdbx_strand_id
1 'polypeptide(L)'
;QFTLASQTKEVLSKLETPVQIMAFHIPGEPIGEYAVNLLEEYQNYTDQLSIESIDPAENPDIAREYETTLIPQEYRYPAIVFEGDDGERMVLMPEYCAIIEEQIIPVEAEHAFTGAILEVTGTIQRKVYFLTGHGEGDIYSDYSYARDELRDNLFKVETLNLQATPSIPEDCAALIIVAPQQSLTSSEVDIIESYLESGRQALILINPHPPQEIEQLLSSWGVKIEDGIVIDPSSYVSPNKNTPLVTRERNYFG
;
A
#
# COMPACT_ATOMS: atom_id res chain seq x y z
N GLN A 1 13.55 19.75 5.55
CA GLN A 1 12.28 19.73 6.29
C GLN A 1 11.34 18.82 5.52
N PHE A 2 10.93 17.72 6.14
CA PHE A 2 10.02 16.76 5.52
C PHE A 2 8.58 17.30 5.57
N THR A 3 7.72 16.83 4.69
CA THR A 3 6.28 17.12 4.75
C THR A 3 5.56 15.78 4.74
N LEU A 4 5.10 15.36 5.92
CA LEU A 4 4.37 14.10 6.07
C LEU A 4 2.99 14.18 5.40
N ALA A 5 2.53 13.05 4.87
CA ALA A 5 1.16 12.87 4.41
C ALA A 5 0.16 13.10 5.55
N SER A 6 -1.07 13.46 5.20
CA SER A 6 -2.10 13.79 6.21
C SER A 6 -2.48 12.57 7.05
N GLN A 7 -2.42 11.39 6.44
CA GLN A 7 -2.76 10.10 7.02
C GLN A 7 -1.69 9.68 8.04
N THR A 8 -0.41 9.88 7.74
CA THR A 8 0.68 9.66 8.70
C THR A 8 0.51 10.53 9.93
N LYS A 9 0.20 11.83 9.74
CA LYS A 9 -0.08 12.74 10.86
C LYS A 9 -1.28 12.27 11.69
N GLU A 10 -2.32 11.77 11.05
CA GLU A 10 -3.49 11.22 11.73
C GLU A 10 -3.14 9.99 12.56
N VAL A 11 -2.36 9.04 12.01
CA VAL A 11 -1.85 7.87 12.74
C VAL A 11 -1.06 8.31 13.97
N LEU A 12 -0.08 9.20 13.79
CA LEU A 12 0.77 9.70 14.87
C LEU A 12 -0.06 10.40 15.96
N SER A 13 -1.02 11.24 15.58
CA SER A 13 -1.88 11.97 16.52
C SER A 13 -2.81 11.09 17.35
N LYS A 14 -3.09 9.86 16.87
CA LYS A 14 -3.96 8.87 17.53
C LYS A 14 -3.17 7.77 18.23
N LEU A 15 -1.84 7.84 18.22
CA LEU A 15 -0.99 6.87 18.87
C LEU A 15 -1.19 6.95 20.39
N GLU A 16 -1.66 5.86 21.01
CA GLU A 16 -1.96 5.81 22.45
C GLU A 16 -0.86 5.11 23.26
N THR A 17 -0.07 4.26 22.60
CA THR A 17 0.99 3.45 23.21
C THR A 17 2.37 3.94 22.79
N PRO A 18 3.38 3.92 23.69
CA PRO A 18 4.75 4.25 23.32
C PRO A 18 5.32 3.33 22.25
N VAL A 19 6.18 3.86 21.39
CA VAL A 19 7.00 3.08 20.44
C VAL A 19 8.45 3.54 20.54
N GLN A 20 9.34 2.59 20.86
CA GLN A 20 10.77 2.81 20.85
C GLN A 20 11.32 2.52 19.46
N ILE A 21 12.14 3.43 18.95
CA ILE A 21 12.72 3.35 17.61
C ILE A 21 14.23 3.40 17.75
N MET A 22 14.90 2.29 17.42
CA MET A 22 16.35 2.16 17.42
C MET A 22 16.87 2.25 15.98
N ALA A 23 17.53 3.35 15.66
CA ALA A 23 18.14 3.57 14.36
C ALA A 23 19.61 3.12 14.40
N PHE A 24 19.89 1.95 13.86
CA PHE A 24 21.25 1.44 13.74
C PHE A 24 21.90 2.02 12.48
N HIS A 25 22.82 2.96 12.66
CA HIS A 25 23.56 3.58 11.57
C HIS A 25 24.90 4.15 12.04
N ILE A 26 25.84 4.31 11.10
CA ILE A 26 27.07 5.04 11.36
C ILE A 26 26.75 6.55 11.28
N PRO A 27 27.05 7.36 12.31
CA PRO A 27 26.84 8.80 12.28
C PRO A 27 27.55 9.47 11.09
N GLY A 28 26.84 10.38 10.41
CA GLY A 28 27.36 11.06 9.21
C GLY A 28 27.22 10.27 7.90
N GLU A 29 26.78 9.00 7.94
CA GLU A 29 26.42 8.26 6.72
C GLU A 29 25.04 8.73 6.21
N PRO A 30 24.93 9.18 4.94
CA PRO A 30 23.74 9.88 4.47
C PRO A 30 22.41 9.11 4.58
N ILE A 31 22.42 7.77 4.50
CA ILE A 31 21.19 6.95 4.54
C ILE A 31 20.64 6.86 5.98
N GLY A 32 21.51 6.68 6.96
CA GLY A 32 21.12 6.65 8.37
C GLY A 32 20.58 8.00 8.81
N GLU A 33 21.30 9.06 8.46
CA GLU A 33 20.88 10.44 8.71
C GLU A 33 19.51 10.73 8.07
N TYR A 34 19.29 10.30 6.83
CA TYR A 34 17.99 10.45 6.16
C TYR A 34 16.85 9.81 6.97
N ALA A 35 17.03 8.57 7.43
CA ALA A 35 16.02 7.85 8.21
C ALA A 35 15.73 8.54 9.55
N VAL A 36 16.78 8.92 10.29
CA VAL A 36 16.65 9.61 11.59
C VAL A 36 15.95 10.96 11.42
N ASN A 37 16.36 11.79 10.46
CA ASN A 37 15.72 13.09 10.22
C ASN A 37 14.23 12.96 9.83
N LEU A 38 13.84 11.88 9.13
CA LEU A 38 12.43 11.61 8.83
C LEU A 38 11.65 11.23 10.10
N LEU A 39 12.21 10.38 10.94
CA LEU A 39 11.59 9.97 12.21
C LEU A 39 11.53 11.13 13.21
N GLU A 40 12.52 12.01 13.26
CA GLU A 40 12.48 13.23 14.07
C GLU A 40 11.32 14.15 13.63
N GLU A 41 10.98 14.19 12.34
CA GLU A 41 9.78 14.88 11.88
C GLU A 41 8.50 14.22 12.45
N TYR A 42 8.47 12.90 12.65
CA TYR A 42 7.31 12.21 13.24
C TYR A 42 7.08 12.61 14.70
N GLN A 43 8.16 12.80 15.48
CA GLN A 43 8.08 13.25 16.88
C GLN A 43 7.40 14.63 17.03
N ASN A 44 7.32 15.44 15.97
CA ASN A 44 6.58 16.71 16.02
C ASN A 44 5.06 16.52 16.13
N TYR A 45 4.53 15.32 15.88
CA TYR A 45 3.10 15.02 15.85
C TYR A 45 2.62 14.12 17.01
N THR A 46 3.54 13.61 17.83
CA THR A 46 3.23 12.73 18.97
C THR A 46 4.38 12.68 19.96
N ASP A 47 4.05 12.55 21.25
CA ASP A 47 5.00 12.34 22.34
C ASP A 47 5.25 10.85 22.66
N GLN A 48 4.58 9.94 21.94
CA GLN A 48 4.69 8.49 22.13
C GLN A 48 5.91 7.86 21.43
N LEU A 49 6.64 8.62 20.61
CA LEU A 49 7.81 8.10 19.91
C LEU A 49 9.11 8.49 20.61
N SER A 50 9.96 7.52 20.91
CA SER A 50 11.34 7.74 21.36
C SER A 50 12.33 7.17 20.35
N ILE A 51 13.22 8.03 19.82
CA ILE A 51 14.22 7.64 18.83
C ILE A 51 15.59 7.59 19.49
N GLU A 52 16.31 6.50 19.27
CA GLU A 52 17.69 6.30 19.71
C GLU A 52 18.57 5.94 18.50
N SER A 53 19.60 6.75 18.24
CA SER A 53 20.63 6.45 17.24
C SER A 53 21.73 5.60 17.87
N ILE A 54 21.98 4.43 17.28
CA ILE A 54 22.97 3.46 17.76
C ILE A 54 24.04 3.29 16.69
N ASP A 55 25.28 3.69 17.00
CA ASP A 55 26.44 3.33 16.16
C ASP A 55 26.81 1.86 16.41
N PRO A 56 26.62 0.96 15.43
CA PRO A 56 26.91 -0.46 15.60
C PRO A 56 28.41 -0.76 15.69
N ALA A 57 29.28 0.13 15.22
CA ALA A 57 30.73 0.00 15.34
C ALA A 57 31.20 0.28 16.78
N GLU A 58 30.56 1.23 17.46
CA GLU A 58 30.84 1.55 18.86
C GLU A 58 30.09 0.65 19.83
N ASN A 59 28.92 0.12 19.44
CA ASN A 59 28.04 -0.72 20.25
C ASN A 59 27.82 -2.12 19.65
N PRO A 60 28.89 -2.91 19.43
CA PRO A 60 28.82 -4.17 18.69
C PRO A 60 28.03 -5.28 19.41
N ASP A 61 27.85 -5.18 20.73
CA ASP A 61 27.10 -6.19 21.49
C ASP A 61 25.59 -5.98 21.35
N ILE A 62 25.11 -4.73 21.37
CA ILE A 62 23.70 -4.36 21.11
C ILE A 62 23.37 -4.69 19.65
N ALA A 63 24.20 -4.25 18.71
CA ALA A 63 24.12 -4.60 17.30
C ALA A 63 23.97 -6.12 17.09
N ARG A 64 24.77 -6.92 17.78
CA ARG A 64 24.75 -8.39 17.63
C ARG A 64 23.43 -9.03 18.08
N GLU A 65 22.82 -8.53 19.15
CA GLU A 65 21.52 -9.03 19.64
C GLU A 65 20.45 -8.96 18.55
N TYR A 66 20.36 -7.81 17.87
CA TYR A 66 19.43 -7.58 16.76
C TYR A 66 19.90 -8.22 15.45
N GLU A 67 21.22 -8.34 15.19
CA GLU A 67 21.75 -9.07 14.03
C GLU A 67 21.45 -10.57 14.08
N THR A 68 21.51 -11.17 15.27
CA THR A 68 21.28 -12.62 15.41
C THR A 68 19.80 -13.01 15.30
N THR A 69 18.90 -12.06 15.51
CA THR A 69 17.46 -12.30 15.64
C THR A 69 16.69 -11.75 14.44
N LEU A 70 17.16 -10.64 13.83
CA LEU A 70 16.39 -9.88 12.85
C LEU A 70 17.21 -9.50 11.60
N ILE A 71 18.48 -9.05 11.69
CA ILE A 71 19.24 -8.50 10.53
C ILE A 71 19.99 -9.60 9.74
N PRO A 72 19.71 -9.82 8.44
CA PRO A 72 20.51 -10.72 7.61
C PRO A 72 21.96 -10.20 7.49
N GLN A 73 22.95 -11.11 7.63
CA GLN A 73 24.39 -10.80 7.59
C GLN A 73 24.86 -10.00 6.35
N GLU A 74 24.07 -10.04 5.28
CA GLU A 74 24.29 -9.35 4.01
C GLU A 74 23.81 -7.88 3.97
N TYR A 75 22.98 -7.43 4.93
CA TYR A 75 22.41 -6.07 5.00
C TYR A 75 22.75 -5.37 6.32
N ARG A 76 24.02 -5.44 6.72
CA ARG A 76 24.44 -5.19 8.11
C ARG A 76 23.88 -3.88 8.68
N TYR A 77 23.98 -2.76 7.97
CA TYR A 77 23.42 -1.45 8.34
C TYR A 77 23.30 -0.54 7.09
N PRO A 78 22.43 0.48 7.08
CA PRO A 78 21.55 0.93 8.17
C PRO A 78 20.24 0.12 8.29
N ALA A 79 19.77 -0.03 9.54
CA ALA A 79 18.53 -0.74 9.89
C ALA A 79 17.78 0.04 10.97
N ILE A 80 16.45 0.04 10.90
CA ILE A 80 15.58 0.73 11.87
C ILE A 80 14.71 -0.32 12.56
N VAL A 81 14.82 -0.43 13.87
CA VAL A 81 13.99 -1.35 14.67
C VAL A 81 12.93 -0.53 15.40
N PHE A 82 11.68 -0.95 15.26
CA PHE A 82 10.53 -0.43 15.97
C PHE A 82 10.13 -1.47 17.02
N GLU A 83 9.91 -1.04 18.25
CA GLU A 83 9.47 -1.86 19.37
C GLU A 83 8.25 -1.21 20.01
N GLY A 84 7.18 -1.98 20.19
CA GLY A 84 5.93 -1.56 20.81
C GLY A 84 5.24 -2.72 21.52
N ASP A 85 4.04 -2.46 22.04
CA ASP A 85 3.31 -3.42 22.88
C ASP A 85 2.96 -4.75 22.15
N ASP A 86 2.85 -4.74 20.81
CA ASP A 86 2.52 -5.92 19.99
C ASP A 86 3.77 -6.59 19.37
N GLY A 87 4.97 -6.13 19.74
CA GLY A 87 6.24 -6.77 19.39
C GLY A 87 7.22 -5.84 18.67
N GLU A 88 8.06 -6.45 17.82
CA GLU A 88 9.17 -5.77 17.15
C GLU A 88 9.05 -5.88 15.63
N ARG A 89 9.37 -4.79 14.93
CA ARG A 89 9.42 -4.73 13.47
C ARG A 89 10.70 -4.04 13.03
N MET A 90 11.50 -4.75 12.22
CA MET A 90 12.74 -4.20 11.67
C MET A 90 12.57 -3.81 10.21
N VAL A 91 12.82 -2.55 9.87
CA VAL A 91 12.80 -2.01 8.51
C VAL A 91 14.24 -1.86 7.99
N LEU A 92 14.53 -2.53 6.88
CA LEU A 92 15.85 -2.54 6.23
C LEU A 92 15.97 -1.48 5.14
N MET A 93 17.21 -1.10 4.81
CA MET A 93 17.52 -0.08 3.80
C MET A 93 16.70 -0.19 2.50
N PRO A 94 16.52 -1.37 1.87
CA PRO A 94 15.75 -1.48 0.63
C PRO A 94 14.26 -1.15 0.76
N GLU A 95 13.70 -1.15 1.98
CA GLU A 95 12.29 -0.84 2.25
C GLU A 95 12.03 0.67 2.33
N TYR A 96 13.04 1.50 2.59
CA TYR A 96 12.87 2.95 2.77
C TYR A 96 13.75 3.81 1.86
N CYS A 97 14.71 3.21 1.15
CA CYS A 97 15.67 3.93 0.35
C CYS A 97 16.19 3.08 -0.82
N ALA A 98 16.58 3.74 -1.90
CA ALA A 98 17.42 3.18 -2.96
C ALA A 98 18.60 4.11 -3.25
N ILE A 99 19.71 3.54 -3.71
CA ILE A 99 20.84 4.30 -4.24
C ILE A 99 20.81 4.16 -5.75
N ILE A 100 20.56 5.25 -6.45
CA ILE A 100 20.58 5.30 -7.92
C ILE A 100 21.51 6.43 -8.33
N GLU A 101 22.52 6.12 -9.15
CA GLU A 101 23.50 7.10 -9.64
C GLU A 101 24.14 7.93 -8.50
N GLU A 102 24.53 7.26 -7.42
CA GLU A 102 25.11 7.87 -6.19
C GLU A 102 24.15 8.82 -5.43
N GLN A 103 22.87 8.86 -5.81
CA GLN A 103 21.85 9.63 -5.11
C GLN A 103 20.99 8.73 -4.22
N ILE A 104 20.71 9.22 -3.02
CA ILE A 104 19.71 8.65 -2.13
C ILE A 104 18.34 9.03 -2.68
N ILE A 105 17.59 8.02 -3.08
CA ILE A 105 16.22 8.16 -3.51
C ILE A 105 15.35 7.55 -2.40
N PRO A 106 14.53 8.36 -1.71
CA PRO A 106 13.48 7.86 -0.85
C PRO A 106 12.62 6.84 -1.61
N VAL A 107 12.56 5.62 -1.10
CA VAL A 107 11.62 4.62 -1.60
C VAL A 107 10.65 4.39 -0.47
N GLU A 108 9.51 5.07 -0.48
CA GLU A 108 8.40 4.76 0.44
C GLU A 108 8.76 4.79 1.93
N ALA A 109 9.80 5.54 2.32
CA ALA A 109 10.28 5.58 3.70
C ALA A 109 9.17 5.90 4.71
N GLU A 110 8.31 6.86 4.37
CA GLU A 110 7.19 7.24 5.21
C GLU A 110 6.18 6.10 5.37
N HIS A 111 5.91 5.36 4.30
CA HIS A 111 5.02 4.20 4.32
C HIS A 111 5.62 3.06 5.14
N ALA A 112 6.91 2.76 4.96
CA ALA A 112 7.60 1.72 5.69
C ALA A 112 7.63 1.99 7.20
N PHE A 113 7.96 3.22 7.60
CA PHE A 113 8.04 3.60 9.01
C PHE A 113 6.66 3.69 9.67
N THR A 114 5.68 4.29 8.99
CA THR A 114 4.31 4.36 9.52
C THR A 114 3.69 2.97 9.61
N GLY A 115 3.92 2.11 8.61
CA GLY A 115 3.50 0.72 8.62
C GLY A 115 4.11 -0.07 9.79
N ALA A 116 5.40 0.14 10.06
CA ALA A 116 6.07 -0.48 11.20
C ALA A 116 5.49 -0.02 12.55
N ILE A 117 5.20 1.28 12.71
CA ILE A 117 4.53 1.81 13.91
C ILE A 117 3.15 1.17 14.10
N LEU A 118 2.35 1.07 13.03
CA LEU A 118 1.04 0.41 13.10
C LEU A 118 1.17 -1.06 13.50
N GLU A 119 2.15 -1.77 12.93
CA GLU A 119 2.41 -3.19 13.20
C GLU A 119 2.78 -3.43 14.67
N VAL A 120 3.74 -2.69 15.22
CA VAL A 120 4.21 -2.89 16.62
C VAL A 120 3.23 -2.36 17.67
N THR A 121 2.20 -1.63 17.26
CA THR A 121 1.10 -1.18 18.14
C THR A 121 -0.17 -2.00 17.97
N GLY A 122 -0.12 -3.11 17.22
CA GLY A 122 -1.26 -3.99 17.00
C GLY A 122 -2.38 -3.36 16.16
N THR A 123 -2.08 -2.26 15.47
CA THR A 123 -3.03 -1.64 14.54
C THR A 123 -2.93 -2.33 13.19
N ILE A 124 -3.99 -3.05 12.82
CA ILE A 124 -4.04 -3.76 11.54
C ILE A 124 -4.01 -2.74 10.38
N GLN A 125 -2.88 -2.70 9.68
CA GLN A 125 -2.77 -2.00 8.42
C GLN A 125 -3.57 -2.77 7.35
N ARG A 126 -4.71 -2.20 6.95
CA ARG A 126 -5.58 -2.82 5.96
C ARG A 126 -4.92 -2.88 4.58
N LYS A 127 -5.31 -3.87 3.80
CA LYS A 127 -4.79 -4.12 2.45
C LYS A 127 -5.82 -3.84 1.38
N VAL A 128 -5.39 -3.30 0.26
CA VAL A 128 -6.17 -3.25 -0.97
C VAL A 128 -5.64 -4.34 -1.89
N TYR A 129 -6.53 -5.24 -2.29
CA TYR A 129 -6.19 -6.38 -3.11
C TYR A 129 -6.67 -6.17 -4.54
N PHE A 130 -5.77 -6.26 -5.51
CA PHE A 130 -6.13 -6.30 -6.92
C PHE A 130 -6.24 -7.75 -7.38
N LEU A 131 -7.40 -8.11 -7.92
CA LEU A 131 -7.64 -9.44 -8.47
C LEU A 131 -6.73 -9.68 -9.69
N THR A 132 -6.20 -10.89 -9.78
CA THR A 132 -5.36 -11.35 -10.89
C THR A 132 -5.70 -12.80 -11.25
N GLY A 133 -5.50 -13.13 -12.52
CA GLY A 133 -5.67 -14.50 -13.04
C GLY A 133 -6.54 -14.58 -14.28
N HIS A 134 -7.24 -13.49 -14.62
CA HIS A 134 -8.27 -13.43 -15.65
C HIS A 134 -7.98 -12.33 -16.69
N GLY A 135 -6.73 -11.88 -16.79
CA GLY A 135 -6.30 -10.86 -17.74
C GLY A 135 -6.62 -9.43 -17.30
N GLU A 136 -6.73 -9.20 -16.00
CA GLU A 136 -6.94 -7.89 -15.40
C GLU A 136 -5.78 -6.93 -15.68
N GLY A 137 -6.06 -5.63 -15.59
CA GLY A 137 -5.02 -4.60 -15.69
C GLY A 137 -3.98 -4.72 -14.56
N ASP A 138 -2.71 -4.52 -14.90
CA ASP A 138 -1.60 -4.74 -13.98
C ASP A 138 -1.36 -3.53 -13.07
N ILE A 139 -1.25 -3.79 -11.76
CA ILE A 139 -1.00 -2.75 -10.75
C ILE A 139 0.39 -2.15 -10.83
N TYR A 140 1.36 -2.89 -11.38
CA TYR A 140 2.74 -2.44 -11.46
C TYR A 140 3.02 -1.62 -12.72
N SER A 141 2.14 -1.69 -13.72
CA SER A 141 2.27 -0.97 -14.98
C SER A 141 1.06 -0.05 -15.22
N ASP A 142 -0.09 -0.62 -15.61
CA ASP A 142 -1.30 0.10 -16.01
C ASP A 142 -1.88 1.00 -14.91
N TYR A 143 -1.82 0.55 -13.65
CA TYR A 143 -2.42 1.23 -12.48
C TYR A 143 -1.39 1.66 -11.43
N SER A 144 -0.12 1.82 -11.84
CA SER A 144 0.99 2.23 -10.97
C SER A 144 0.70 3.52 -10.19
N TYR A 145 0.12 4.53 -10.85
CA TYR A 145 -0.26 5.79 -10.18
C TYR A 145 -1.32 5.58 -9.10
N ALA A 146 -2.35 4.77 -9.37
CA ALA A 146 -3.40 4.48 -8.39
C ALA A 146 -2.85 3.67 -7.20
N ARG A 147 -1.95 2.72 -7.48
CA ARG A 147 -1.23 1.95 -6.46
C ARG A 147 -0.43 2.89 -5.55
N ASP A 148 0.30 3.85 -6.12
CA ASP A 148 1.14 4.76 -5.36
C ASP A 148 0.28 5.71 -4.50
N GLU A 149 -0.81 6.26 -5.04
CA GLU A 149 -1.76 7.06 -4.25
C GLU A 149 -2.41 6.26 -3.11
N LEU A 150 -2.74 4.98 -3.31
CA LEU A 150 -3.25 4.13 -2.23
C LEU A 150 -2.21 3.93 -1.12
N ARG A 151 -0.94 3.81 -1.49
CA ARG A 151 0.17 3.70 -0.52
C ARG A 151 0.44 5.00 0.21
N ASP A 152 0.33 6.14 -0.47
CA ASP A 152 0.38 7.46 0.18
C ASP A 152 -0.77 7.62 1.20
N ASN A 153 -1.87 6.86 1.02
CA ASN A 153 -2.97 6.74 1.98
C ASN A 153 -2.77 5.60 3.01
N LEU A 154 -1.55 5.09 3.18
CA LEU A 154 -1.15 4.06 4.13
C LEU A 154 -1.80 2.68 3.93
N PHE A 155 -2.38 2.39 2.76
CA PHE A 155 -2.76 1.02 2.44
C PHE A 155 -1.52 0.22 2.03
N LYS A 156 -1.48 -1.06 2.40
CA LYS A 156 -0.65 -2.04 1.68
C LYS A 156 -1.42 -2.43 0.41
N VAL A 157 -0.75 -2.48 -0.73
CA VAL A 157 -1.37 -2.86 -2.00
C VAL A 157 -0.74 -4.15 -2.49
N GLU A 158 -1.56 -5.18 -2.66
CA GLU A 158 -1.12 -6.53 -3.04
C GLU A 158 -1.99 -7.07 -4.17
N THR A 159 -1.50 -8.08 -4.89
CA THR A 159 -2.31 -8.86 -5.82
C THR A 159 -2.93 -10.06 -5.10
N LEU A 160 -4.13 -10.46 -5.55
CA LEU A 160 -4.80 -11.66 -5.09
C LEU A 160 -5.16 -12.53 -6.30
N ASN A 161 -4.76 -13.79 -6.28
CA ASN A 161 -5.19 -14.78 -7.25
C ASN A 161 -6.04 -15.83 -6.54
N LEU A 162 -7.35 -15.88 -6.86
CA LEU A 162 -8.30 -16.75 -6.17
C LEU A 162 -8.14 -18.23 -6.53
N GLN A 163 -7.47 -18.56 -7.63
CA GLN A 163 -7.13 -19.95 -7.97
C GLN A 163 -6.01 -20.47 -7.06
N ALA A 164 -5.05 -19.60 -6.73
CA ALA A 164 -3.94 -19.94 -5.82
C ALA A 164 -4.36 -19.84 -4.34
N THR A 165 -5.15 -18.83 -3.99
CA THR A 165 -5.65 -18.57 -2.63
C THR A 165 -7.17 -18.43 -2.67
N PRO A 166 -7.94 -19.52 -2.44
CA PRO A 166 -9.39 -19.55 -2.63
C PRO A 166 -10.16 -18.89 -1.47
N SER A 167 -9.75 -17.68 -1.08
CA SER A 167 -10.37 -16.86 -0.05
C SER A 167 -9.86 -15.43 -0.14
N ILE A 168 -10.71 -14.44 0.17
CA ILE A 168 -10.28 -13.05 0.32
C ILE A 168 -9.89 -12.80 1.79
N PRO A 169 -8.63 -12.41 2.09
CA PRO A 169 -8.14 -12.21 3.46
C PRO A 169 -8.99 -11.24 4.31
N GLU A 170 -9.01 -11.42 5.64
CA GLU A 170 -9.78 -10.57 6.57
C GLU A 170 -9.26 -9.12 6.66
N ASP A 171 -7.97 -8.91 6.39
CA ASP A 171 -7.32 -7.60 6.36
C ASP A 171 -7.61 -6.81 5.07
N CYS A 172 -8.29 -7.41 4.08
CA CYS A 172 -8.72 -6.74 2.86
C CYS A 172 -9.73 -5.61 3.18
N ALA A 173 -9.30 -4.36 3.04
CA ALA A 173 -10.15 -3.17 3.08
C ALA A 173 -11.05 -3.10 1.85
N ALA A 174 -10.47 -3.31 0.66
CA ALA A 174 -11.21 -3.31 -0.59
C ALA A 174 -10.60 -4.27 -1.62
N LEU A 175 -11.47 -4.96 -2.35
CA LEU A 175 -11.11 -5.75 -3.52
C LEU A 175 -11.25 -4.88 -4.79
N ILE A 176 -10.22 -4.84 -5.62
CA ILE A 176 -10.24 -4.12 -6.89
C ILE A 176 -10.19 -5.15 -8.03
N ILE A 177 -11.20 -5.11 -8.91
CA ILE A 177 -11.32 -5.99 -10.07
C ILE A 177 -11.20 -5.11 -11.32
N VAL A 178 -10.11 -5.26 -12.06
CA VAL A 178 -9.75 -4.35 -13.14
C VAL A 178 -10.00 -4.99 -14.50
N ALA A 179 -11.17 -4.72 -15.07
CA ALA A 179 -11.54 -5.09 -16.44
C ALA A 179 -11.11 -6.52 -16.83
N PRO A 180 -11.58 -7.57 -16.11
CA PRO A 180 -11.22 -8.95 -16.40
C PRO A 180 -11.57 -9.30 -17.85
N GLN A 181 -10.68 -10.03 -18.51
CA GLN A 181 -10.78 -10.39 -19.92
C GLN A 181 -11.20 -11.86 -20.12
N GLN A 182 -11.11 -12.67 -19.07
CA GLN A 182 -11.48 -14.08 -19.06
C GLN A 182 -12.55 -14.34 -18.02
N SER A 183 -13.35 -15.39 -18.26
CA SER A 183 -14.37 -15.83 -17.31
C SER A 183 -13.77 -16.28 -15.99
N LEU A 184 -14.41 -15.83 -14.91
CA LEU A 184 -14.17 -16.36 -13.57
C LEU A 184 -14.86 -17.71 -13.43
N THR A 185 -14.29 -18.60 -12.62
CA THR A 185 -14.96 -19.85 -12.28
C THR A 185 -16.12 -19.58 -11.31
N SER A 186 -17.11 -20.48 -11.26
CA SER A 186 -18.22 -20.35 -10.31
C SER A 186 -17.74 -20.24 -8.86
N SER A 187 -16.69 -20.99 -8.49
CA SER A 187 -16.11 -20.91 -7.15
C SER A 187 -15.51 -19.54 -6.83
N GLU A 188 -14.91 -18.86 -7.81
CA GLU A 188 -14.36 -17.51 -7.62
C GLU A 188 -15.48 -16.48 -7.48
N VAL A 189 -16.54 -16.62 -8.29
CA VAL A 189 -17.74 -15.77 -8.19
C VAL A 189 -18.39 -15.92 -6.81
N ASP A 190 -18.57 -17.15 -6.32
CA ASP A 190 -19.17 -17.41 -5.00
C ASP A 190 -18.35 -16.77 -3.86
N ILE A 191 -17.02 -16.79 -3.96
CA ILE A 191 -16.12 -16.14 -2.99
C ILE A 191 -16.30 -14.62 -3.01
N ILE A 192 -16.35 -14.02 -4.20
CA ILE A 192 -16.50 -12.57 -4.36
C ILE A 192 -17.90 -12.14 -3.90
N GLU A 193 -18.94 -12.88 -4.27
CA GLU A 193 -20.32 -12.59 -3.85
C GLU A 193 -20.45 -12.65 -2.32
N SER A 194 -19.95 -13.71 -1.68
CA SER A 194 -19.93 -13.82 -0.22
C SER A 194 -19.19 -12.66 0.46
N TYR A 195 -18.08 -12.22 -0.12
CA TYR A 195 -17.32 -11.07 0.35
C TYR A 195 -18.15 -9.78 0.29
N LEU A 196 -18.83 -9.52 -0.83
CA LEU A 196 -19.68 -8.33 -0.99
C LEU A 196 -20.92 -8.38 -0.08
N GLU A 197 -21.58 -9.54 0.03
CA GLU A 197 -22.75 -9.74 0.90
C GLU A 197 -22.43 -9.52 2.38
N SER A 198 -21.17 -9.73 2.80
CA SER A 198 -20.70 -9.43 4.15
C SER A 198 -20.50 -7.92 4.42
N GLY A 199 -20.87 -7.05 3.47
CA GLY A 199 -20.77 -5.59 3.59
C GLY A 199 -19.36 -5.06 3.33
N ARG A 200 -18.48 -5.86 2.72
CA ARG A 200 -17.11 -5.47 2.38
C ARG A 200 -17.10 -4.77 1.01
N GLN A 201 -16.02 -4.03 0.75
CA GLN A 201 -15.99 -3.01 -0.29
C GLN A 201 -15.27 -3.53 -1.54
N ALA A 202 -15.80 -3.24 -2.72
CA ALA A 202 -15.08 -3.50 -3.97
C ALA A 202 -15.20 -2.34 -4.95
N LEU A 203 -14.15 -2.18 -5.75
CA LEU A 203 -14.14 -1.34 -6.95
C LEU A 203 -14.02 -2.25 -8.17
N ILE A 204 -15.04 -2.25 -9.02
CA ILE A 204 -15.08 -3.08 -10.23
C ILE A 204 -15.03 -2.14 -11.43
N LEU A 205 -13.93 -2.19 -12.17
CA LEU A 205 -13.75 -1.47 -13.43
C LEU A 205 -14.11 -2.44 -14.56
N ILE A 206 -14.95 -2.00 -15.49
CA ILE A 206 -15.41 -2.84 -16.60
C ILE A 206 -15.07 -2.21 -17.94
N ASN A 207 -14.65 -3.05 -18.87
CA ASN A 207 -14.55 -2.71 -20.28
C ASN A 207 -15.83 -3.19 -21.02
N PRO A 208 -16.09 -2.70 -22.24
CA PRO A 208 -17.14 -3.24 -23.10
C PRO A 208 -16.99 -4.75 -23.30
N HIS A 209 -18.11 -5.47 -23.28
CA HIS A 209 -18.18 -6.94 -23.36
C HIS A 209 -17.42 -7.65 -22.22
N PRO A 210 -17.76 -7.37 -20.94
CA PRO A 210 -17.13 -8.08 -19.83
C PRO A 210 -17.53 -9.57 -19.82
N PRO A 211 -16.78 -10.43 -19.11
CA PRO A 211 -17.19 -11.81 -18.90
C PRO A 211 -18.58 -11.89 -18.27
N GLN A 212 -19.38 -12.88 -18.70
CA GLN A 212 -20.78 -13.04 -18.28
C GLN A 212 -20.92 -13.12 -16.76
N GLU A 213 -19.93 -13.71 -16.08
CA GLU A 213 -19.90 -13.86 -14.63
C GLU A 213 -19.82 -12.51 -13.90
N ILE A 214 -19.14 -11.51 -14.47
CA ILE A 214 -19.09 -10.16 -13.92
C ILE A 214 -20.43 -9.45 -14.10
N GLU A 215 -21.08 -9.64 -15.26
CA GLU A 215 -22.43 -9.11 -15.48
C GLU A 215 -23.44 -9.70 -14.50
N GLN A 216 -23.37 -11.02 -14.26
CA GLN A 216 -24.21 -11.71 -13.30
C GLN A 216 -23.98 -11.21 -11.88
N LEU A 217 -22.71 -11.11 -11.45
CA LEU A 217 -22.33 -10.55 -10.15
C LEU A 217 -22.88 -9.14 -9.97
N LEU A 218 -22.74 -8.25 -10.95
CA LEU A 218 -23.26 -6.88 -10.84
C LEU A 218 -24.80 -6.83 -10.87
N SER A 219 -25.44 -7.74 -11.59
CA SER A 219 -26.90 -7.80 -11.69
C SER A 219 -27.59 -8.14 -10.37
N SER A 220 -26.95 -8.96 -9.51
CA SER A 220 -27.48 -9.25 -8.16
C SER A 220 -27.49 -8.00 -7.26
N TRP A 221 -26.65 -7.02 -7.58
CA TRP A 221 -26.59 -5.71 -6.96
C TRP A 221 -27.43 -4.64 -7.67
N GLY A 222 -28.28 -5.03 -8.62
CA GLY A 222 -29.17 -4.13 -9.36
C GLY A 222 -28.47 -3.31 -10.44
N VAL A 223 -27.21 -3.62 -10.75
CA VAL A 223 -26.45 -2.96 -11.81
C VAL A 223 -26.57 -3.80 -13.09
N LYS A 224 -27.24 -3.25 -14.10
CA LYS A 224 -27.34 -3.89 -15.41
C LYS A 224 -26.27 -3.29 -16.35
N ILE A 225 -25.39 -4.16 -16.85
CA ILE A 225 -24.44 -3.78 -17.90
C ILE A 225 -25.13 -3.94 -19.25
N GLU A 226 -25.15 -2.86 -20.02
CA GLU A 226 -25.63 -2.89 -21.41
C GLU A 226 -24.45 -3.13 -22.34
N ASP A 227 -24.71 -3.87 -23.42
CA ASP A 227 -23.70 -4.14 -24.43
C ASP A 227 -23.37 -2.88 -25.24
N GLY A 228 -22.09 -2.71 -25.56
CA GLY A 228 -21.58 -1.63 -26.42
C GLY A 228 -20.68 -0.61 -25.72
N ILE A 229 -20.57 0.55 -26.37
CA ILE A 229 -19.62 1.62 -26.00
C ILE A 229 -20.36 2.94 -25.79
N VAL A 230 -19.87 3.73 -24.83
CA VAL A 230 -20.35 5.10 -24.64
C VAL A 230 -19.68 6.01 -25.67
N ILE A 231 -20.49 6.74 -26.43
CA ILE A 231 -20.04 7.76 -27.39
C ILE A 231 -20.57 9.10 -26.93
N ASP A 232 -19.69 10.07 -26.75
CA ASP A 232 -20.05 11.48 -26.54
C ASP A 232 -19.67 12.28 -27.81
N PRO A 233 -20.62 12.56 -28.72
CA PRO A 233 -20.36 13.32 -29.93
C PRO A 233 -19.93 14.77 -29.67
N SER A 234 -20.17 15.29 -28.47
CA SER A 234 -19.90 16.67 -28.07
C SER A 234 -18.59 16.86 -27.32
N SER A 235 -18.10 15.81 -26.66
CA SER A 235 -16.89 15.86 -25.83
C SER A 235 -16.09 14.55 -25.93
N TYR A 236 -15.13 14.51 -26.85
CA TYR A 236 -14.29 13.34 -27.09
C TYR A 236 -12.85 13.71 -27.44
N VAL A 237 -11.93 12.77 -27.25
CA VAL A 237 -10.54 12.93 -27.66
C VAL A 237 -10.43 12.70 -29.17
N SER A 238 -10.33 13.78 -29.93
CA SER A 238 -10.20 13.70 -31.40
C SER A 238 -8.97 12.89 -31.81
N PRO A 239 -9.08 11.95 -32.79
CA PRO A 239 -10.24 11.68 -33.65
C PRO A 239 -11.22 10.61 -33.12
N ASN A 240 -10.98 10.06 -31.93
CA ASN A 240 -11.66 8.89 -31.37
C ASN A 240 -12.94 9.27 -30.63
N LYS A 241 -14.09 9.19 -31.30
CA LYS A 241 -15.41 9.51 -30.72
C LYS A 241 -15.87 8.56 -29.61
N ASN A 242 -15.22 7.40 -29.50
CA ASN A 242 -15.44 6.41 -28.44
C ASN A 242 -14.55 6.62 -27.21
N THR A 243 -13.82 7.74 -27.15
CA THR A 243 -13.04 8.13 -25.97
C THR A 243 -13.64 9.43 -25.43
N PRO A 244 -14.66 9.35 -24.55
CA PRO A 244 -15.22 10.53 -23.91
C PRO A 244 -14.12 11.35 -23.22
N LEU A 245 -14.14 12.66 -23.40
CA LEU A 245 -13.17 13.54 -22.77
C LEU A 245 -13.54 13.74 -21.30
N VAL A 246 -12.67 13.30 -20.40
CA VAL A 246 -12.81 13.55 -18.95
C VAL A 246 -11.89 14.70 -18.56
N THR A 247 -12.46 15.85 -18.23
CA THR A 247 -11.70 17.03 -17.77
C THR A 247 -11.59 17.06 -16.25
N ARG A 248 -10.44 17.44 -15.71
CA ARG A 248 -10.19 17.55 -14.24
C ARG A 248 -11.26 18.34 -13.47
N GLU A 249 -11.88 19.34 -14.10
CA GLU A 249 -12.88 20.21 -13.46
C GLU A 249 -14.27 19.58 -13.30
N ARG A 250 -14.53 18.40 -13.89
CA ARG A 250 -15.84 17.72 -13.88
C ARG A 250 -15.88 16.47 -13.00
N ASN A 251 -14.93 16.29 -12.09
CA ASN A 251 -14.87 15.14 -11.18
C ASN A 251 -15.72 15.31 -9.90
N TYR A 252 -16.85 16.01 -9.98
CA TYR A 252 -17.83 16.07 -8.90
C TYR A 252 -19.10 15.35 -9.36
N PHE A 253 -19.42 14.23 -8.71
CA PHE A 253 -20.81 13.79 -8.62
C PHE A 253 -21.47 14.67 -7.56
N GLY A 254 -22.51 15.40 -7.97
CA GLY A 254 -23.26 16.32 -7.10
C GLY A 254 -23.97 15.62 -5.96
#